data_AF-A0A7W1N7B1-F1
#
_entry.id   AF-A0A7W1N7B1-F1
#
_cell.length_a   1.000
_cell.length_b   1.000
_cell.length_c   1.000
_cell.angle_alpha   90.00
_cell.angle_beta   90.00
_cell.angle_gamma   90.00
#
_symmetry.space_group_name_H-M   'P 1'
#
loop_
_entity.id
_entity.type
_entity.pdbx_description
1 polymer ?
#
loop_
_entity_poly.entity_id
_entity_poly.type
_entity_poly.pdbx_seq_one_letter_code
_entity_poly.pdbx_strand_id
1 'polypeptide(L)'
;CEAADEFSVDAGRAATRRLLCRTEPDGLLCANDLLAAGAIGALRAAGYEIPDHIAVVGMDNSELAGITWPPLSSVDLGSEERARRAVELLMDRIEQPARPTERIHVEARLVVRASSSAEVLA
;
A
#
# COMPACT_ATOMS: atom_id res chain seq x y z
N CYS A 1 -9.00 11.11 -8.86
CA CYS A 1 -8.14 11.15 -7.66
C CYS A 1 -8.97 11.78 -6.53
N GLU A 2 -8.89 11.21 -5.33
CA GLU A 2 -9.57 11.70 -4.13
C GLU A 2 -8.54 11.73 -3.00
N ALA A 3 -8.57 12.77 -2.17
CA ALA A 3 -7.67 12.90 -1.03
C ALA A 3 -8.28 12.25 0.22
N ALA A 4 -7.47 11.48 0.93
CA ALA A 4 -7.73 11.08 2.31
C ALA A 4 -7.05 12.08 3.25
N ASP A 5 -7.69 12.36 4.38
CA ASP A 5 -7.24 13.39 5.33
C ASP A 5 -6.06 12.92 6.20
N GLU A 6 -5.88 11.59 6.32
CA GLU A 6 -4.80 10.95 7.09
C GLU A 6 -4.56 9.51 6.60
N PHE A 7 -3.49 8.88 7.10
CA PHE A 7 -3.17 7.47 6.83
C PHE A 7 -3.89 6.52 7.79
N SER A 8 -5.21 6.43 7.68
CA SER A 8 -6.04 5.55 8.52
C SER A 8 -7.07 4.77 7.70
N VAL A 9 -7.57 3.68 8.29
CA VAL A 9 -8.63 2.86 7.69
C VAL A 9 -9.91 3.69 7.49
N ASP A 10 -10.26 4.53 8.46
CA ASP A 10 -11.48 5.34 8.39
C ASP A 10 -11.37 6.44 7.33
N ALA A 11 -10.20 7.06 7.20
CA ALA A 11 -9.95 8.03 6.14
C ALA A 11 -10.03 7.39 4.74
N GLY A 12 -9.47 6.19 4.56
CA GLY A 12 -9.57 5.44 3.32
C GLY A 12 -11.02 5.07 2.97
N ARG A 13 -11.79 4.65 3.97
CA ARG A 13 -13.22 4.36 3.82
C ARG A 13 -14.02 5.60 3.43
N ALA A 14 -13.80 6.73 4.09
CA ALA A 14 -14.49 7.98 3.82
C ALA A 14 -14.17 8.53 2.43
N ALA A 15 -12.88 8.55 2.06
CA ALA A 15 -12.44 8.96 0.72
C ALA A 15 -13.06 8.08 -0.37
N THR A 16 -13.07 6.76 -0.18
CA THR A 16 -13.66 5.84 -1.16
C THR A 16 -15.16 6.08 -1.34
N ARG A 17 -15.90 6.32 -0.26
CA ARG A 17 -17.33 6.68 -0.36
C ARG A 17 -17.54 7.98 -1.15
N ARG A 18 -16.75 9.01 -0.89
CA ARG A 18 -16.82 10.28 -1.63
C ARG A 18 -16.49 10.09 -3.11
N LEU A 19 -15.49 9.26 -3.42
CA LEU A 19 -15.08 8.95 -4.77
C LEU A 19 -16.21 8.26 -5.55
N LEU A 20 -16.85 7.24 -4.97
CA LEU A 20 -17.95 6.48 -5.58
C LEU A 20 -19.19 7.33 -5.88
N CYS A 21 -19.39 8.46 -5.20
CA CYS A 21 -20.47 9.40 -5.53
C CYS A 21 -20.23 10.17 -6.83
N ARG A 22 -19.00 10.15 -7.36
CA ARG A 22 -18.56 10.99 -8.49
C ARG A 22 -18.14 10.17 -9.70
N THR A 23 -17.66 8.95 -9.48
CA THR A 23 -17.14 8.08 -10.54
C THR A 23 -17.08 6.63 -10.04
N GLU A 24 -17.07 5.71 -10.98
CA GLU A 24 -16.88 4.28 -10.75
C GLU A 24 -15.56 3.89 -11.43
N PRO A 25 -14.44 3.83 -10.67
CA PRO A 25 -13.14 3.51 -11.23
C PRO A 25 -12.94 2.00 -11.35
N ASP A 26 -12.24 1.52 -12.38
CA ASP A 26 -11.90 0.10 -12.52
C ASP A 26 -10.86 -0.37 -11.48
N GLY A 27 -10.20 0.56 -10.79
CA GLY A 27 -9.28 0.24 -9.72
C GLY A 27 -8.83 1.42 -8.88
N LEU A 28 -8.36 1.11 -7.66
CA LEU A 28 -7.86 2.06 -6.68
C LEU A 28 -6.40 1.75 -6.34
N LEU A 29 -5.53 2.73 -6.58
CA LEU A 29 -4.18 2.76 -6.00
C LEU A 29 -4.21 3.64 -4.76
N CYS A 30 -4.05 3.01 -3.60
CA CYS A 30 -4.05 3.68 -2.31
C CYS A 30 -2.62 3.99 -1.87
N ALA A 31 -2.43 5.13 -1.18
CA ALA A 31 -1.11 5.58 -0.78
C ALA A 31 -0.45 4.71 0.32
N ASN A 32 -1.24 3.91 1.05
CA ASN A 32 -0.74 2.86 1.93
C ASN A 32 -1.79 1.76 2.17
N ASP A 33 -1.40 0.70 2.88
CA ASP A 33 -2.24 -0.45 3.17
C ASP A 33 -3.42 -0.13 4.11
N LEU A 34 -3.29 0.84 5.02
CA LEU A 34 -4.39 1.27 5.89
C LEU A 34 -5.53 1.90 5.08
N LEU A 35 -5.19 2.81 4.17
CA LEU A 35 -6.14 3.43 3.25
C LEU A 35 -6.78 2.39 2.34
N ALA A 36 -5.99 1.44 1.82
CA ALA A 36 -6.48 0.35 0.98
C ALA A 36 -7.45 -0.57 1.72
N ALA A 37 -7.18 -0.91 2.98
CA ALA A 37 -8.09 -1.70 3.80
C ALA A 37 -9.42 -0.96 4.03
N GLY A 38 -9.37 0.36 4.26
CA GLY A 38 -10.54 1.21 4.31
C GLY A 38 -11.35 1.22 3.01
N ALA A 39 -10.65 1.29 1.88
CA ALA A 39 -11.24 1.25 0.55
C ALA A 39 -11.92 -0.09 0.25
N ILE A 40 -11.26 -1.22 0.53
CA ILE A 40 -11.85 -2.57 0.44
C ILE A 40 -13.12 -2.64 1.28
N GLY A 41 -13.08 -2.16 2.51
CA GLY A 41 -14.24 -2.14 3.40
C GLY A 41 -15.40 -1.28 2.88
N ALA A 42 -15.12 -0.16 2.23
CA ALA A 42 -16.14 0.71 1.61
C ALA A 42 -16.74 0.09 0.36
N LEU A 43 -15.91 -0.44 -0.54
CA LEU A 43 -16.32 -1.11 -1.78
C LEU A 43 -17.23 -2.30 -1.49
N ARG A 44 -16.82 -3.19 -0.58
CA ARG A 44 -17.63 -4.35 -0.19
C ARG A 44 -18.95 -3.94 0.45
N ALA A 45 -18.96 -2.89 1.27
CA ALA A 45 -20.19 -2.37 1.86
C ALA A 45 -21.14 -1.75 0.83
N ALA A 46 -20.62 -1.30 -0.31
CA ALA A 46 -21.39 -0.81 -1.45
C ALA A 46 -21.77 -1.91 -2.45
N GLY A 47 -21.41 -3.17 -2.18
CA GLY A 47 -21.77 -4.32 -3.02
C GLY A 47 -20.82 -4.63 -4.18
N TYR A 48 -19.67 -3.95 -4.26
CA TYR A 48 -18.67 -4.24 -5.30
C TYR A 48 -17.91 -5.54 -5.00
N GLU A 49 -17.71 -6.35 -6.05
CA GLU A 49 -16.79 -7.49 -6.01
C GLU A 49 -15.37 -7.02 -6.33
N ILE A 50 -14.40 -7.51 -5.57
CA ILE A 50 -12.98 -7.17 -5.71
C ILE A 50 -12.27 -8.50 -6.01
N PRO A 51 -11.49 -8.61 -7.10
CA PRO A 51 -11.06 -7.54 -7.99
C PRO A 51 -12.00 -7.25 -9.18
N ASP A 52 -13.06 -8.04 -9.36
CA ASP A 52 -13.79 -8.13 -10.63
C ASP A 52 -14.48 -6.84 -11.08
N HIS A 53 -15.00 -6.04 -10.15
CA HIS A 53 -15.53 -4.71 -10.46
C HIS A 53 -14.49 -3.62 -10.26
N ILE A 54 -13.85 -3.60 -9.08
CA ILE A 54 -12.88 -2.57 -8.71
C ILE A 54 -11.67 -3.24 -8.05
N ALA A 55 -10.54 -3.26 -8.75
CA ALA A 55 -9.28 -3.75 -8.20
C ALA A 55 -8.74 -2.78 -7.13
N VAL A 56 -8.00 -3.30 -6.14
CA VAL A 56 -7.37 -2.46 -5.10
C VAL A 56 -5.91 -2.84 -4.94
N VAL A 57 -5.04 -1.84 -4.95
CA VAL A 57 -3.61 -1.97 -4.65
C VAL A 57 -3.22 -0.98 -3.56
N GLY A 58 -2.52 -1.47 -2.54
CA GLY A 58 -1.94 -0.67 -1.47
C GLY A 58 -0.44 -0.44 -1.65
N MET A 59 0.17 0.05 -0.57
CA MET A 59 1.61 0.28 -0.47
C MET A 59 2.02 0.03 0.98
N ASP A 60 3.19 -0.57 1.17
CA ASP A 60 3.89 -0.94 2.41
C ASP A 60 4.13 -2.46 2.54
N ASN A 61 3.26 -3.28 1.95
CA ASN A 61 3.24 -4.74 2.15
C ASN A 61 3.29 -5.13 3.65
N SER A 62 2.52 -4.41 4.45
CA SER A 62 2.34 -4.65 5.88
C SER A 62 1.61 -5.97 6.15
N GLU A 63 1.65 -6.44 7.40
CA GLU A 63 0.88 -7.62 7.82
C GLU A 63 -0.61 -7.50 7.50
N LEU A 64 -1.15 -6.28 7.55
CA LEU A 64 -2.53 -5.98 7.19
C LEU A 64 -2.86 -6.47 5.78
N ALA A 65 -1.93 -6.34 4.82
CA ALA A 65 -2.16 -6.73 3.44
C ALA A 65 -2.43 -8.24 3.27
N GLY A 66 -1.92 -9.08 4.17
CA GLY A 66 -2.17 -10.52 4.16
C GLY A 66 -3.51 -10.94 4.79
N ILE A 67 -4.11 -10.09 5.62
CA ILE A 67 -5.30 -10.43 6.43
C ILE A 67 -6.57 -9.70 5.99
N THR A 68 -6.50 -8.78 5.02
CA THR A 68 -7.70 -8.24 4.38
C THR A 68 -8.46 -9.32 3.63
N TRP A 69 -9.74 -9.09 3.36
CA TRP A 69 -10.54 -9.95 2.48
C TRP A 69 -11.21 -9.13 1.36
N PRO A 70 -10.79 -9.33 0.09
CA PRO A 70 -9.72 -10.22 -0.36
C PRO A 70 -8.31 -9.77 0.13
N PRO A 71 -7.31 -10.68 0.19
CA PRO A 71 -5.92 -10.32 0.47
C PRO A 71 -5.41 -9.24 -0.49
N LEU A 72 -4.79 -8.19 0.08
CA LEU A 72 -4.44 -6.96 -0.62
C LEU A 72 -3.13 -7.09 -1.39
N SER A 73 -3.16 -6.86 -2.69
CA SER A 73 -1.97 -6.56 -3.49
C SER A 73 -1.34 -5.27 -3.00
N SER A 74 -0.03 -5.25 -2.78
CA SER A 74 0.66 -4.09 -2.21
C SER A 74 2.07 -3.94 -2.74
N VAL A 75 2.50 -2.70 -2.92
CA VAL A 75 3.89 -2.38 -3.25
C VAL A 75 4.75 -2.48 -1.98
N ASP A 76 5.64 -3.46 -1.94
CA ASP A 76 6.66 -3.60 -0.91
C ASP A 76 7.82 -2.64 -1.22
N LEU A 77 8.05 -1.69 -0.31
CA LEU A 77 9.09 -0.67 -0.44
C LEU A 77 10.44 -1.10 0.15
N GLY A 78 10.59 -2.37 0.55
CA GLY A 78 11.80 -2.92 1.13
C GLY A 78 12.14 -2.32 2.50
N SER A 79 11.14 -2.17 3.37
CA SER A 79 11.30 -1.46 4.65
C SER A 79 12.43 -2.02 5.52
N GLU A 80 12.55 -3.35 5.61
CA GLU A 80 13.63 -4.03 6.34
C GLU A 80 15.02 -3.71 5.78
N GLU A 81 15.17 -3.79 4.45
CA GLU A 81 16.43 -3.46 3.78
C GLU A 81 16.76 -1.97 3.93
N ARG A 82 15.78 -1.07 3.78
CA ARG A 82 15.97 0.37 4.02
C ARG A 82 16.42 0.65 5.45
N ALA A 83 15.82 -0.02 6.44
CA ALA A 83 16.19 0.13 7.84
C ALA A 83 17.63 -0.36 8.08
N ARG A 84 17.98 -1.54 7.57
CA ARG A 84 19.34 -2.09 7.66
C ARG A 84 20.36 -1.13 7.05
N ARG A 85 20.14 -0.66 5.82
CA ARG A 85 21.04 0.29 5.13
C ARG A 85 21.15 1.63 5.85
N ALA A 86 20.05 2.14 6.39
CA ALA A 86 20.08 3.39 7.16
C ALA A 86 20.94 3.27 8.42
N VAL A 87 20.84 2.14 9.14
CA VAL A 87 21.66 1.86 10.33
C VAL A 87 23.13 1.70 9.94
N GLU A 88 23.43 0.93 8.88
CA GLU A 88 24.81 0.78 8.38
C GLU A 88 25.43 2.14 8.09
N LEU A 89 24.76 2.99 7.29
CA LEU A 89 25.23 4.32 6.94
C LEU A 89 25.42 5.23 8.17
N LEU A 90 24.57 5.10 9.18
CA LEU A 90 24.69 5.86 10.43
C LEU A 90 25.91 5.43 11.23
N MET A 91 26.10 4.13 11.44
CA MET A 91 27.25 3.59 12.17
C MET A 91 28.56 3.99 11.51
N ASP A 92 28.59 3.85 10.20
CA ASP A 92 29.68 4.26 9.33
C ASP A 92 30.06 5.74 9.48
N ARG A 93 29.04 6.62 9.57
CA ARG A 93 29.24 8.06 9.77
C ARG A 93 29.71 8.41 11.18
N ILE A 94 29.28 7.66 12.20
CA ILE A 94 29.74 7.83 13.58
C ILE A 94 31.23 7.49 13.69
N GLU A 95 31.65 6.38 13.06
CA GLU A 95 33.06 5.96 13.06
C GLU A 95 33.95 6.89 12.21
N GLN A 96 33.42 7.41 11.10
CA GLN A 96 34.16 8.27 10.19
C GLN A 96 33.36 9.52 9.81
N PRO A 97 33.36 10.57 10.66
CA PRO A 97 32.53 11.75 10.44
C PRO A 97 32.78 12.50 9.13
N ALA A 98 34.00 12.39 8.58
CA ALA A 98 34.41 13.04 7.34
C ALA A 98 34.10 12.23 6.07
N ARG A 99 33.51 11.02 6.18
CA ARG A 99 33.21 10.22 4.99
C ARG A 99 32.19 10.93 4.08
N PRO A 100 32.28 10.76 2.75
CA PRO A 100 31.29 11.31 1.83
C PRO A 100 29.86 10.85 2.15
N THR A 101 28.87 11.62 1.68
CA THR A 101 27.46 11.20 1.72
C THR A 101 27.21 10.13 0.66
N GLU A 102 26.54 9.06 1.08
CA GLU A 102 26.14 7.97 0.19
C GLU A 102 24.63 8.01 -0.04
N ARG A 103 24.21 7.62 -1.24
CA ARG A 103 22.81 7.46 -1.60
C ARG A 103 22.59 6.04 -2.09
N ILE A 104 21.86 5.26 -1.30
CA ILE A 104 21.52 3.87 -1.61
C ILE A 104 20.06 3.83 -2.08
N HIS A 105 19.82 3.17 -3.21
CA HIS A 105 18.49 2.90 -3.74
C HIS A 105 18.08 1.47 -3.38
N VAL A 106 16.93 1.32 -2.70
CA VAL A 106 16.31 0.02 -2.44
C VAL A 106 15.18 -0.16 -3.44
N GLU A 107 15.20 -1.27 -4.17
CA GLU A 107 14.21 -1.57 -5.21
C GLU A 107 12.87 -1.98 -4.57
N ALA A 108 11.79 -1.35 -5.06
CA ALA A 108 10.44 -1.72 -4.66
C ALA A 108 9.93 -2.86 -5.54
N ARG A 109 9.04 -3.69 -4.99
CA ARG A 109 8.42 -4.80 -5.71
C ARG A 109 6.92 -4.83 -5.48
N LEU A 110 6.15 -5.16 -6.53
CA LEU A 110 4.73 -5.40 -6.38
C LEU A 110 4.49 -6.82 -5.87
N VAL A 111 3.79 -6.96 -4.75
CA VAL A 111 3.30 -8.24 -4.26
C VAL A 111 1.84 -8.38 -4.68
N VAL A 112 1.60 -9.20 -5.69
CA VAL A 112 0.26 -9.44 -6.25
C VAL A 112 -0.49 -10.45 -5.38
N ARG A 113 -1.73 -10.13 -5.03
CA ARG A 113 -2.69 -10.96 -4.29
C ARG A 113 -4.09 -10.85 -4.93
N ALA A 114 -5.07 -11.44 -4.26
CA ALA A 114 -6.44 -11.54 -4.78
C ALA A 114 -7.14 -10.19 -5.01
N SER A 115 -6.74 -9.10 -4.35
CA SER A 115 -7.41 -7.80 -4.55
C SER A 115 -7.13 -7.12 -5.89
N SER A 116 -6.16 -7.59 -6.68
CA SER A 116 -5.86 -7.02 -8.00
C SER A 116 -5.67 -8.05 -9.11
N SER A 117 -5.82 -9.34 -8.82
CA SER A 117 -5.79 -10.41 -9.81
C SER A 117 -6.63 -11.59 -9.34
N ALA A 118 -7.54 -12.05 -10.19
CA ALA A 118 -8.33 -13.25 -9.96
C ALA A 118 -7.51 -14.55 -10.07
N GLU A 119 -6.33 -14.49 -10.71
CA GLU A 119 -5.51 -15.67 -11.02
C GLU A 119 -4.69 -16.19 -9.82
N VAL A 120 -4.58 -15.44 -8.72
CA VAL A 120 -3.75 -15.83 -7.56
C VAL A 120 -4.42 -16.91 -6.69
N LEU A 121 -5.66 -17.29 -7.00
CA LEU A 121 -6.41 -18.36 -6.30
C LEU A 121 -6.45 -19.70 -7.07
N ALA A 122 -5.74 -19.83 -8.20
CA ALA A 122 -5.56 -21.08 -8.94
C ALA A 122 -4.22 -21.75 -8.60
#